data_AF-A0A2D4L6W2-F1
#
_entry.id   AF-A0A2D4L6W2-F1
#
_cell.length_a   1.000
_cell.length_b   1.000
_cell.length_c   1.000
_cell.angle_alpha   90.00
_cell.angle_beta   90.00
_cell.angle_gamma   90.00
#
_symmetry.space_group_name_H-M   'P 1'
#
loop_
_entity.id
_entity.type
_entity.pdbx_description
1 polymer ?
#
loop_
_entity_poly.entity_id
_entity_poly.type
_entity_poly.pdbx_seq_one_letter_code
_entity_poly.pdbx_strand_id
1 'polypeptide(L)'
;MSVHATESAIPRFFVGGEDGEELLDCARSSNFASFYDQDDDDEEYDSPPERQIMVGICSMAKKSKSKPMNEILERLSMFKYITVVIFEEDVVLNEPVENWPLCDCLISFHSKGFPLDKAVAYSKLRNPFVINDLNMQYHIQDRREVYGILKDEGILLPRYAVLNRDPNNPQECNLIEGEDHVEVNGEVFQKPFVEKPVSAEDHNVYIYYPTSAGGGSQRLFRKVRLI
;
A
#
# COMPACT_ATOMS: atom_id res chain seq x y z
N MET A 1 37.29 5.22 -35.80
CA MET A 1 35.90 4.75 -35.73
C MET A 1 35.33 5.29 -34.44
N SER A 2 34.41 6.24 -34.55
CA SER A 2 33.78 6.96 -33.44
C SER A 2 32.65 6.08 -32.87
N VAL A 3 32.63 5.88 -31.55
CA VAL A 3 31.50 5.27 -30.85
C VAL A 3 30.99 6.28 -29.85
N HIS A 4 29.80 6.81 -30.12
CA HIS A 4 29.08 7.76 -29.29
C HIS A 4 28.63 7.07 -28.00
N ALA A 5 29.03 7.64 -26.86
CA ALA A 5 28.43 7.34 -25.56
C ALA A 5 27.13 8.15 -25.46
N THR A 6 26.00 7.47 -25.33
CA THR A 6 24.71 8.10 -25.04
C THR A 6 24.62 8.33 -23.54
N GLU A 7 24.80 9.58 -23.09
CA GLU A 7 24.50 10.01 -21.73
C GLU A 7 23.00 9.82 -21.44
N SER A 8 22.69 8.97 -20.48
CA SER A 8 21.35 8.81 -19.93
C SER A 8 20.97 10.06 -19.12
N ALA A 9 20.02 10.84 -19.62
CA ALA A 9 19.55 12.05 -18.98
C ALA A 9 18.87 11.75 -17.63
N ILE A 10 19.40 12.36 -16.56
CA ILE A 10 18.81 12.39 -15.22
C ILE A 10 17.54 13.27 -15.28
N PRO A 11 16.37 12.83 -14.79
CA PRO A 11 15.17 13.65 -14.83
C PRO A 11 15.32 14.86 -13.89
N ARG A 12 15.22 16.07 -14.46
CA ARG A 12 15.18 17.34 -13.71
C ARG A 12 13.74 17.61 -13.28
N PHE A 13 13.54 17.69 -11.96
CA PHE A 13 12.30 18.20 -11.35
C PHE A 13 12.14 19.69 -11.70
N PHE A 14 10.96 20.08 -12.16
CA PHE A 14 10.60 21.48 -12.39
C PHE A 14 10.12 22.09 -11.07
N VAL A 15 10.81 23.11 -10.57
CA VAL A 15 10.38 23.94 -9.44
C VAL A 15 10.07 25.32 -10.03
N GLY A 16 8.81 25.74 -9.93
CA GLY A 16 8.32 27.01 -10.47
C GLY A 16 9.07 28.21 -9.89
N GLY A 17 9.39 29.17 -10.77
CA GLY A 17 10.15 30.37 -10.45
C GLY A 17 9.37 31.39 -9.63
N GLU A 18 10.14 32.11 -8.83
CA GLU A 18 9.76 33.16 -7.88
C GLU A 18 9.18 34.41 -8.56
N ASP A 19 8.41 35.15 -7.77
CA ASP A 19 7.61 36.31 -8.11
C ASP A 19 8.41 37.44 -8.78
N GLY A 20 7.84 37.99 -9.86
CA GLY A 20 8.32 39.20 -10.53
C GLY A 20 7.17 40.21 -10.64
N GLU A 21 7.20 41.21 -9.77
CA GLU A 21 6.36 42.41 -9.81
C GLU A 21 6.66 43.24 -11.08
N GLU A 22 5.65 43.53 -11.91
CA GLU A 22 5.65 44.74 -12.76
C GLU A 22 4.28 45.41 -12.76
N LEU A 23 4.23 46.55 -12.07
CA LEU A 23 3.21 47.59 -12.10
C LEU A 23 3.10 48.24 -13.48
N LEU A 24 1.90 48.33 -14.05
CA LEU A 24 1.59 49.40 -15.02
C LEU A 24 0.18 50.00 -14.82
N ASP A 25 0.18 51.33 -14.91
CA ASP A 25 -0.79 52.33 -14.46
C ASP A 25 -2.26 52.19 -14.90
N CYS A 26 -3.14 52.47 -13.94
CA CYS A 26 -4.54 52.81 -14.14
C CYS A 26 -4.69 54.30 -14.45
N ALA A 27 -4.70 54.68 -15.73
CA ALA A 27 -5.17 56.00 -16.15
C ALA A 27 -5.57 56.01 -17.63
N ARG A 28 -6.86 55.74 -17.90
CA ARG A 28 -7.69 56.44 -18.92
C ARG A 28 -9.03 55.74 -19.12
N SER A 29 -10.01 56.14 -18.31
CA SER A 29 -11.42 55.96 -18.64
C SER A 29 -11.82 56.83 -19.83
N SER A 30 -12.82 56.34 -20.57
CA SER A 30 -13.68 57.04 -21.55
C SER A 30 -13.11 57.34 -22.93
N ASN A 31 -13.36 56.43 -23.88
CA ASN A 31 -14.23 56.69 -25.04
C ASN A 31 -14.05 55.57 -26.09
N PHE A 32 -15.14 54.91 -26.45
CA PHE A 32 -15.56 54.59 -27.82
C PHE A 32 -16.28 53.23 -27.86
N ALA A 33 -17.60 53.30 -27.70
CA ALA A 33 -18.48 52.20 -28.07
C ALA A 33 -18.60 52.12 -29.61
N SER A 34 -18.81 50.89 -30.08
CA SER A 34 -19.19 50.45 -31.43
C SER A 34 -18.03 50.04 -32.35
N PHE A 35 -17.95 48.76 -32.70
CA PHE A 35 -18.63 48.20 -33.87
C PHE A 35 -18.48 46.66 -33.86
N TYR A 36 -19.53 45.94 -34.27
CA TYR A 36 -19.56 44.48 -34.36
C TYR A 36 -18.47 43.95 -35.30
N ASP A 37 -17.70 42.95 -34.88
CA ASP A 37 -17.40 41.78 -35.71
C ASP A 37 -16.71 40.66 -34.91
N GLN A 38 -17.18 39.44 -35.21
CA GLN A 38 -16.57 38.13 -35.02
C GLN A 38 -16.67 37.46 -33.64
N ASP A 39 -17.61 36.52 -33.62
CA ASP A 39 -17.51 35.22 -32.97
C ASP A 39 -16.05 34.75 -32.85
N ASP A 40 -15.55 34.66 -31.64
CA ASP A 40 -14.59 33.61 -31.24
C ASP A 40 -15.14 33.03 -29.93
N ASP A 41 -16.06 32.09 -30.13
CA ASP A 41 -16.32 30.99 -29.21
C ASP A 41 -14.99 30.29 -28.89
N ASP A 42 -14.31 30.72 -27.83
CA ASP A 42 -13.32 29.91 -27.13
C ASP A 42 -13.67 29.89 -25.64
N GLU A 43 -14.91 29.50 -25.32
CA GLU A 43 -15.07 28.60 -24.18
C GLU A 43 -14.28 27.33 -24.54
N GLU A 44 -12.98 27.34 -24.26
CA GLU A 44 -12.10 26.17 -24.34
C GLU A 44 -12.75 25.10 -23.45
N TYR A 45 -13.64 24.31 -24.06
CA TYR A 45 -14.21 23.12 -23.45
C TYR A 45 -13.00 22.33 -22.97
N ASP A 46 -12.78 22.30 -21.66
CA ASP A 46 -11.76 21.46 -21.00
C ASP A 46 -12.21 20.01 -21.17
N SER A 47 -12.20 19.59 -22.43
CA SER A 47 -12.54 18.27 -22.89
C SER A 47 -11.48 17.38 -22.28
N PRO A 48 -11.88 16.30 -21.60
CA PRO A 48 -10.92 15.40 -21.00
C PRO A 48 -9.91 14.98 -22.09
N PRO A 49 -8.61 14.97 -21.79
CA PRO A 49 -7.58 14.68 -22.78
C PRO A 49 -7.89 13.34 -23.47
N GLU A 50 -7.58 13.25 -24.77
CA GLU A 50 -7.95 12.13 -25.65
C GLU A 50 -7.56 10.74 -25.11
N ARG A 51 -6.55 10.67 -24.22
CA ARG A 51 -6.17 9.44 -23.52
C ARG A 51 -5.99 9.70 -22.03
N GLN A 52 -6.81 9.04 -21.24
CA GLN A 52 -6.68 9.00 -19.78
C GLN A 52 -5.97 7.71 -19.34
N ILE A 53 -5.15 7.82 -18.30
CA ILE A 53 -4.51 6.71 -17.61
C ILE A 53 -5.51 6.18 -16.59
N MET A 54 -5.89 4.92 -16.75
CA MET A 54 -6.85 4.25 -15.90
C MET A 54 -6.15 3.66 -14.68
N VAL A 55 -6.44 4.18 -13.48
CA VAL A 55 -5.91 3.66 -12.21
C VAL A 55 -6.97 2.79 -11.53
N GLY A 56 -6.76 1.48 -11.54
CA GLY A 56 -7.62 0.48 -10.94
C GLY A 56 -7.34 0.31 -9.44
N ILE A 57 -8.38 0.44 -8.61
CA ILE A 57 -8.31 0.18 -7.16
C ILE A 57 -8.99 -1.16 -6.87
N CYS A 58 -8.19 -2.17 -6.54
CA CYS A 58 -8.67 -3.53 -6.29
C CYS A 58 -8.37 -3.97 -4.85
N SER A 59 -9.34 -3.78 -3.95
CA SER A 59 -9.28 -4.21 -2.55
C SER A 59 -10.70 -4.43 -2.01
N MET A 60 -10.84 -5.02 -0.83
CA MET A 60 -12.15 -5.18 -0.17
C MET A 60 -12.84 -3.83 0.05
N ALA A 61 -14.18 -3.77 0.00
CA ALA A 61 -14.99 -2.56 0.15
C ALA A 61 -14.68 -1.80 1.44
N LYS A 62 -14.41 -2.52 2.53
CA LYS A 62 -13.99 -1.93 3.82
C LYS A 62 -12.73 -1.07 3.70
N LYS A 63 -11.89 -1.32 2.70
CA LYS A 63 -10.64 -0.62 2.41
C LYS A 63 -10.83 0.41 1.30
N SER A 64 -11.39 -0.01 0.17
CA SER A 64 -11.61 0.87 -1.00
C SER A 64 -12.57 2.04 -0.70
N LYS A 65 -13.57 1.83 0.16
CA LYS A 65 -14.55 2.86 0.58
C LYS A 65 -14.24 3.49 1.94
N SER A 66 -13.02 3.31 2.44
CA SER A 66 -12.60 3.87 3.73
C SER A 66 -12.36 5.38 3.63
N LYS A 67 -12.60 6.13 4.71
CA LYS A 67 -12.36 7.58 4.72
C LYS A 67 -10.95 7.97 4.22
N PRO A 68 -9.85 7.33 4.68
CA PRO A 68 -8.52 7.65 4.15
C PRO A 68 -8.38 7.35 2.65
N MET A 69 -9.01 6.28 2.15
CA MET A 69 -8.96 5.95 0.73
C MET A 69 -9.70 6.99 -0.11
N ASN A 70 -10.93 7.34 0.25
CA ASN A 70 -11.71 8.34 -0.50
C ASN A 70 -10.96 9.68 -0.60
N GLU A 71 -10.36 10.14 0.50
CA GLU A 71 -9.54 11.35 0.51
C GLU A 71 -8.36 11.28 -0.47
N ILE A 72 -7.67 10.13 -0.55
CA ILE A 72 -6.55 9.94 -1.48
C ILE A 72 -7.06 9.91 -2.92
N LEU A 73 -8.14 9.17 -3.19
CA LEU A 73 -8.69 9.01 -4.53
C LEU A 73 -9.30 10.31 -5.06
N GLU A 74 -9.95 11.11 -4.22
CA GLU A 74 -10.45 12.44 -4.59
C GLU A 74 -9.32 13.36 -5.07
N ARG A 75 -8.16 13.33 -4.38
CA ARG A 75 -6.97 14.09 -4.80
C ARG A 75 -6.33 13.51 -6.06
N LEU A 76 -6.36 12.18 -6.23
CA LEU A 76 -5.83 11.51 -7.42
C LEU A 76 -6.66 11.82 -8.66
N SER A 77 -7.98 11.97 -8.52
CA SER A 77 -8.89 12.35 -9.60
C SER A 77 -8.76 13.83 -10.03
N MET A 78 -8.01 14.66 -9.30
CA MET A 78 -7.71 16.04 -9.72
C MET A 78 -6.66 16.11 -10.84
N PHE A 79 -5.95 15.01 -11.11
CA PHE A 79 -4.96 14.97 -12.17
C PHE A 79 -5.65 14.87 -13.53
N LYS A 80 -5.38 15.84 -14.42
CA LYS A 80 -6.02 15.98 -15.75
C LYS A 80 -6.03 14.69 -16.60
N TYR A 81 -4.99 13.86 -16.48
CA TYR A 81 -4.80 12.66 -17.29
C TYR A 81 -5.10 11.34 -16.54
N ILE A 82 -5.63 11.38 -15.31
CA ILE A 82 -5.86 10.17 -14.51
C ILE A 82 -7.35 9.99 -14.28
N THR A 83 -7.83 8.78 -14.52
CA THR A 83 -9.18 8.35 -14.16
C THR A 83 -9.11 7.15 -13.24
N VAL A 84 -9.74 7.28 -12.07
CA VAL A 84 -9.76 6.23 -11.04
C VAL A 84 -10.97 5.33 -11.27
N VAL A 85 -10.74 4.02 -11.26
CA VAL A 85 -11.80 3.00 -11.30
C VAL A 85 -11.67 2.10 -10.09
N ILE A 86 -12.71 2.08 -9.25
CA ILE A 86 -12.77 1.19 -8.09
C ILE A 86 -13.45 -0.10 -8.52
N PHE A 87 -12.79 -1.24 -8.28
CA PHE A 87 -13.37 -2.54 -8.58
C PHE A 87 -14.35 -2.86 -7.46
N GLU A 88 -15.62 -3.07 -7.81
CA GLU A 88 -16.63 -3.42 -6.81
C GLU A 88 -16.32 -4.79 -6.17
N GLU A 89 -16.57 -4.90 -4.87
CA GLU A 89 -16.24 -6.11 -4.10
C GLU A 89 -16.93 -7.36 -4.66
N ASP A 90 -18.17 -7.23 -5.12
CA ASP A 90 -18.92 -8.31 -5.76
C ASP A 90 -18.22 -8.83 -7.02
N VAL A 91 -17.70 -7.93 -7.86
CA VAL A 91 -16.91 -8.29 -9.06
C VAL A 91 -15.60 -8.99 -8.64
N VAL A 92 -14.90 -8.44 -7.65
CA VAL A 92 -13.64 -9.03 -7.15
C VAL A 92 -13.85 -10.44 -6.60
N LEU A 93 -14.95 -10.69 -5.90
CA LEU A 93 -15.23 -12.00 -5.31
C LEU A 93 -15.83 -12.98 -6.32
N ASN A 94 -16.85 -12.57 -7.06
CA ASN A 94 -17.74 -13.49 -7.77
C ASN A 94 -17.46 -13.57 -9.28
N GLU A 95 -16.97 -12.50 -9.91
CA GLU A 95 -16.70 -12.50 -11.35
C GLU A 95 -15.29 -13.05 -11.69
N PRO A 96 -15.12 -13.76 -12.82
CA PRO A 96 -13.81 -14.18 -13.28
C PRO A 96 -12.94 -12.97 -13.69
N VAL A 97 -11.62 -13.11 -13.63
CA VAL A 97 -10.68 -11.98 -13.78
C VAL A 97 -10.70 -11.34 -15.17
N GLU A 98 -11.17 -12.08 -16.17
CA GLU A 98 -11.40 -11.62 -17.53
C GLU A 98 -12.48 -10.52 -17.59
N ASN A 99 -13.45 -10.56 -16.68
CA ASN A 99 -14.57 -9.61 -16.61
C ASN A 99 -14.29 -8.38 -15.75
N TRP A 100 -13.13 -8.32 -15.09
CA TRP A 100 -12.79 -7.19 -14.24
C TRP A 100 -12.54 -5.92 -15.07
N PRO A 101 -12.77 -4.73 -14.49
CA PRO A 101 -12.54 -3.47 -15.20
C PRO A 101 -11.07 -3.35 -15.65
N LEU A 102 -10.83 -2.75 -16.82
CA LEU A 102 -9.48 -2.53 -17.33
C LEU A 102 -8.81 -1.37 -16.61
N CYS A 103 -7.49 -1.46 -16.43
CA CYS A 103 -6.66 -0.39 -15.91
C CYS A 103 -5.25 -0.43 -16.50
N ASP A 104 -4.62 0.72 -16.67
CA ASP A 104 -3.21 0.85 -17.04
C ASP A 104 -2.30 0.69 -15.81
N CYS A 105 -2.77 1.13 -14.65
CA CYS A 105 -2.08 1.07 -13.36
C CYS A 105 -2.98 0.38 -12.33
N LEU A 106 -2.42 -0.53 -11.53
CA LEU A 106 -3.15 -1.29 -10.52
C LEU A 106 -2.63 -0.99 -9.12
N ILE A 107 -3.51 -0.49 -8.25
CA ILE A 107 -3.31 -0.42 -6.80
C ILE A 107 -4.16 -1.51 -6.17
N SER A 108 -3.52 -2.56 -5.69
CA SER A 108 -4.21 -3.70 -5.08
C SER A 108 -3.46 -4.20 -3.87
N PHE A 109 -4.20 -4.51 -2.80
CA PHE A 109 -3.62 -4.95 -1.55
C PHE A 109 -4.56 -5.88 -0.77
N HIS A 110 -3.97 -6.92 -0.19
CA HIS A 110 -4.65 -7.94 0.56
C HIS A 110 -5.20 -7.40 1.89
N SER A 111 -6.37 -7.89 2.25
CA SER A 111 -6.90 -7.86 3.61
C SER A 111 -7.82 -9.05 3.80
N LYS A 112 -8.14 -9.42 5.05
CA LYS A 112 -9.02 -10.55 5.36
C LYS A 112 -10.23 -10.66 4.40
N GLY A 113 -10.28 -11.78 3.66
CA GLY A 113 -11.34 -12.10 2.69
C GLY A 113 -11.02 -11.74 1.24
N PHE A 114 -9.88 -11.10 0.97
CA PHE A 114 -9.48 -10.70 -0.39
C PHE A 114 -8.87 -11.87 -1.18
N PRO A 115 -9.34 -12.14 -2.41
CA PRO A 115 -8.82 -13.24 -3.23
C PRO A 115 -7.52 -12.83 -3.94
N LEU A 116 -6.40 -12.89 -3.22
CA LEU A 116 -5.09 -12.47 -3.75
C LEU A 116 -4.69 -13.26 -5.02
N ASP A 117 -5.01 -14.56 -5.08
CA ASP A 117 -4.76 -15.40 -6.27
C ASP A 117 -5.43 -14.82 -7.52
N LYS A 118 -6.66 -14.32 -7.40
CA LYS A 118 -7.38 -13.67 -8.51
C LYS A 118 -6.72 -12.36 -8.91
N ALA A 119 -6.30 -11.54 -7.94
CA ALA A 119 -5.59 -10.30 -8.25
C ALA A 119 -4.27 -10.56 -9.00
N VAL A 120 -3.51 -11.59 -8.59
CA VAL A 120 -2.29 -12.02 -9.31
C VAL A 120 -2.63 -12.50 -10.72
N ALA A 121 -3.69 -13.29 -10.89
CA ALA A 121 -4.13 -13.76 -12.20
C ALA A 121 -4.57 -12.60 -13.11
N TYR A 122 -5.34 -11.64 -12.58
CA TYR A 122 -5.71 -10.40 -13.28
C TYR A 122 -4.47 -9.62 -13.73
N SER A 123 -3.50 -9.42 -12.83
CA SER A 123 -2.26 -8.71 -13.14
C SER A 123 -1.45 -9.41 -14.23
N LYS A 124 -1.40 -10.75 -14.25
CA LYS A 124 -0.74 -11.51 -15.31
C LYS A 124 -1.48 -11.41 -16.64
N LEU A 125 -2.82 -11.44 -16.61
CA LEU A 125 -3.67 -11.35 -17.80
C LEU A 125 -3.60 -9.97 -18.46
N ARG A 126 -3.64 -8.90 -17.66
CA ARG A 126 -3.74 -7.51 -18.16
C ARG A 126 -2.41 -6.77 -18.19
N ASN A 127 -1.40 -7.27 -17.48
CA ASN A 127 -0.06 -6.66 -17.36
C ASN A 127 -0.07 -5.14 -17.07
N PRO A 128 -0.84 -4.66 -16.06
CA PRO A 128 -0.83 -3.25 -15.69
C PRO A 128 0.48 -2.88 -14.98
N PHE A 129 0.76 -1.58 -14.85
CA PHE A 129 1.78 -1.10 -13.92
C PHE A 129 1.30 -1.31 -12.47
N VAL A 130 1.92 -2.24 -11.76
CA VAL A 130 1.52 -2.62 -10.40
C VAL A 130 2.25 -1.76 -9.38
N ILE A 131 1.51 -0.99 -8.58
CA ILE A 131 2.09 -0.10 -7.55
C ILE A 131 2.59 -0.90 -6.34
N ASN A 132 1.83 -1.90 -5.92
CA ASN A 132 2.19 -2.78 -4.81
C ASN A 132 2.31 -4.20 -5.35
N ASP A 133 3.54 -4.74 -5.39
CA ASP A 133 3.77 -6.11 -5.86
C ASP A 133 2.82 -7.08 -5.13
N LEU A 134 2.08 -7.86 -5.92
CA LEU A 134 1.04 -8.74 -5.39
C LEU A 134 1.60 -10.01 -4.76
N ASN A 135 2.72 -10.54 -5.27
CA ASN A 135 3.31 -11.78 -4.75
C ASN A 135 3.97 -11.53 -3.39
N MET A 136 4.60 -10.37 -3.21
CA MET A 136 5.16 -9.95 -1.92
C MET A 136 4.11 -9.90 -0.80
N GLN A 137 2.82 -9.79 -1.14
CA GLN A 137 1.75 -9.79 -0.14
C GLN A 137 1.50 -11.16 0.50
N TYR A 138 1.92 -12.28 -0.12
CA TYR A 138 1.94 -13.58 0.57
C TYR A 138 3.02 -13.61 1.65
N HIS A 139 4.22 -13.11 1.33
CA HIS A 139 5.32 -13.03 2.29
C HIS A 139 4.96 -12.14 3.49
N ILE A 140 4.27 -11.02 3.25
CA ILE A 140 3.83 -10.12 4.34
C ILE A 140 2.83 -10.79 5.31
N GLN A 141 2.11 -11.82 4.87
CA GLN A 141 1.17 -12.56 5.73
C GLN A 141 1.86 -13.54 6.69
N ASP A 142 3.15 -13.84 6.50
CA ASP A 142 3.93 -14.72 7.36
C ASP A 142 5.07 -13.95 8.05
N ARG A 143 5.04 -13.88 9.38
CA ARG A 143 6.06 -13.15 10.16
C ARG A 143 7.47 -13.72 9.95
N ARG A 144 7.59 -15.01 9.63
CA ARG A 144 8.88 -15.68 9.39
C ARG A 144 9.52 -15.13 8.12
N GLU A 145 8.73 -15.02 7.04
CA GLU A 145 9.14 -14.46 5.75
C GLU A 145 9.52 -12.98 5.90
N VAL A 146 8.68 -12.19 6.59
CA VAL A 146 8.96 -10.78 6.87
C VAL A 146 10.30 -10.63 7.61
N TYR A 147 10.53 -11.42 8.66
CA TYR A 147 11.77 -11.35 9.43
C TYR A 147 12.98 -11.82 8.62
N GLY A 148 12.81 -12.81 7.73
CA GLY A 148 13.83 -13.25 6.79
C GLY A 148 14.28 -12.11 5.87
N ILE A 149 13.32 -11.45 5.20
CA ILE A 149 13.60 -10.31 4.31
C ILE A 149 14.29 -9.18 5.08
N LEU A 150 13.79 -8.81 6.26
CA LEU A 150 14.43 -7.75 7.07
C LEU A 150 15.88 -8.09 7.45
N LYS A 151 16.15 -9.35 7.78
CA LYS A 151 17.49 -9.83 8.13
C LYS A 151 18.43 -9.80 6.93
N ASP A 152 17.95 -10.25 5.76
CA ASP A 152 18.72 -10.28 4.52
C ASP A 152 19.10 -8.87 4.04
N GLU A 153 18.20 -7.90 4.27
CA GLU A 153 18.43 -6.47 3.99
C GLU A 153 19.25 -5.76 5.09
N GLY A 154 19.71 -6.47 6.11
CA GLY A 154 20.54 -5.90 7.19
C GLY A 154 19.79 -4.90 8.09
N ILE A 155 18.45 -4.94 8.12
CA ILE A 155 17.64 -4.10 8.98
C ILE A 155 17.65 -4.67 10.39
N LEU A 156 17.98 -3.84 11.38
CA LEU A 156 18.01 -4.27 12.79
C LEU A 156 16.61 -4.70 13.26
N LEU A 157 16.54 -5.90 13.82
CA LEU A 157 15.34 -6.48 14.43
C LEU A 157 15.64 -7.12 15.79
N PRO A 158 14.64 -7.31 16.66
CA PRO A 158 14.83 -8.05 17.91
C PRO A 158 15.35 -9.47 17.63
N ARG A 159 16.22 -9.99 18.50
CA ARG A 159 16.61 -11.41 18.46
C ARG A 159 15.36 -12.27 18.58
N TYR A 160 15.26 -13.28 17.72
CA TYR A 160 14.09 -14.14 17.62
C TYR A 160 14.49 -15.56 17.27
N ALA A 161 13.63 -16.50 17.63
CA ALA A 161 13.68 -17.90 17.18
C ALA A 161 12.29 -18.31 16.71
N VAL A 162 12.22 -19.23 15.75
CA VAL A 162 10.95 -19.73 15.20
C VAL A 162 10.67 -21.11 15.79
N LEU A 163 9.56 -21.22 16.53
CA LEU A 163 9.04 -22.50 17.00
C LEU A 163 7.97 -23.00 16.04
N ASN A 164 8.33 -23.92 15.14
CA ASN A 164 7.36 -24.63 14.31
C ASN A 164 6.84 -25.84 15.10
N ARG A 165 5.53 -25.94 15.30
CA ARG A 165 4.88 -27.04 16.01
C ARG A 165 4.05 -27.86 15.02
N ASP A 166 4.29 -29.16 14.93
CA ASP A 166 3.43 -30.07 14.18
C ASP A 166 2.06 -30.15 14.88
N PRO A 167 0.95 -29.81 14.21
CA PRO A 167 -0.38 -29.91 14.81
C PRO A 167 -0.75 -31.34 15.21
N ASN A 168 -0.19 -32.36 14.56
CA ASN A 168 -0.46 -33.77 14.91
C ASN A 168 0.39 -34.25 16.08
N ASN A 169 1.58 -33.67 16.26
CA ASN A 169 2.54 -34.01 17.30
C ASN A 169 3.00 -32.77 18.06
N PRO A 170 2.10 -32.10 18.80
CA PRO A 170 2.39 -30.78 19.37
C PRO A 170 3.48 -30.78 20.44
N GLN A 171 3.79 -31.94 21.02
CA GLN A 171 4.81 -32.12 22.07
C GLN A 171 6.21 -32.38 21.52
N GLU A 172 6.36 -32.66 20.22
CA GLU A 172 7.67 -32.96 19.61
C GLU A 172 8.45 -31.69 19.21
N CYS A 173 7.94 -30.50 19.53
CA CYS A 173 8.65 -29.25 19.23
C CYS A 173 9.80 -29.02 20.21
N ASN A 174 10.90 -28.41 19.72
CA ASN A 174 12.07 -28.06 20.52
C ASN A 174 11.82 -26.81 21.38
N LEU A 175 10.94 -26.96 22.38
CA LEU A 175 10.61 -25.95 23.37
C LEU A 175 10.87 -26.50 24.77
N ILE A 176 11.71 -25.82 25.54
CA ILE A 176 11.86 -26.03 26.98
C ILE A 176 11.35 -24.78 27.69
N GLU A 177 10.40 -24.94 28.60
CA GLU A 177 9.83 -23.83 29.39
C GLU A 177 10.32 -23.92 30.83
N GLY A 178 11.00 -22.86 31.28
CA GLY A 178 11.37 -22.65 32.68
C GLY A 178 10.49 -21.59 33.33
N GLU A 179 10.70 -21.33 34.62
CA GLU A 179 9.91 -20.34 35.36
C GLU A 179 10.08 -18.93 34.79
N ASP A 180 11.31 -18.52 34.48
CA ASP A 180 11.66 -17.16 34.02
C ASP A 180 12.31 -17.11 32.64
N HIS A 181 12.27 -18.21 31.87
CA HIS A 181 12.81 -18.27 30.52
C HIS A 181 12.14 -19.33 29.65
N VAL A 182 12.38 -19.25 28.35
CA VAL A 182 12.14 -20.35 27.40
C VAL A 182 13.41 -20.64 26.61
N GLU A 183 13.58 -21.88 26.17
CA GLU A 183 14.59 -22.27 25.20
C GLU A 183 13.91 -22.78 23.93
N VAL A 184 14.19 -22.13 22.81
CA VAL A 184 13.59 -22.45 21.50
C VAL A 184 14.71 -22.83 20.55
N ASN A 185 14.73 -24.08 20.09
CA ASN A 185 15.80 -24.63 19.24
C ASN A 185 17.23 -24.40 19.81
N GLY A 186 17.40 -24.49 21.13
CA GLY A 186 18.69 -24.24 21.79
C GLY A 186 18.96 -22.77 22.16
N GLU A 187 18.12 -21.83 21.70
CA GLU A 187 18.27 -20.42 22.04
C GLU A 187 17.45 -20.03 23.26
N VAL A 188 18.12 -19.51 24.29
CA VAL A 188 17.48 -19.09 25.54
C VAL A 188 16.93 -17.66 25.43
N PHE A 189 15.69 -17.45 25.89
CA PHE A 189 15.03 -16.15 26.02
C PHE A 189 14.58 -15.97 27.46
N GLN A 190 15.25 -15.07 28.19
CA GLN A 190 14.84 -14.67 29.54
C GLN A 190 13.61 -13.75 29.48
N LYS A 191 12.72 -13.82 30.46
CA LYS A 191 11.62 -12.87 30.59
C LYS A 191 12.19 -11.46 30.92
N PRO A 192 11.64 -10.39 30.32
CA PRO A 192 10.48 -10.39 29.45
C PRO A 192 10.79 -10.77 28.00
N PHE A 193 9.92 -11.61 27.41
CA PHE A 193 9.96 -11.95 25.98
C PHE A 193 8.58 -11.83 25.34
N VAL A 194 8.56 -11.78 24.01
CA VAL A 194 7.33 -11.62 23.21
C VAL A 194 7.10 -12.88 22.37
N GLU A 195 5.90 -13.45 22.48
CA GLU A 195 5.42 -14.54 21.63
C GLU A 195 4.46 -13.96 20.58
N LYS A 196 4.69 -14.31 19.31
CA LYS A 196 3.84 -13.88 18.20
C LYS A 196 3.40 -15.11 17.40
N PRO A 197 2.11 -15.22 17.02
CA PRO A 197 1.68 -16.20 16.03
C PRO A 197 2.45 -16.00 14.72
N VAL A 198 2.79 -17.09 14.03
CA VAL A 198 3.49 -17.02 12.73
C VAL A 198 2.67 -16.28 11.67
N SER A 199 1.34 -16.38 11.73
CA SER A 199 0.46 -15.57 10.89
C SER A 199 0.53 -14.09 11.29
N ALA A 200 0.87 -13.23 10.34
CA ALA A 200 0.87 -11.78 10.55
C ALA A 200 -0.55 -11.21 10.73
N GLU A 201 -1.57 -11.92 10.23
CA GLU A 201 -2.98 -11.57 10.39
C GLU A 201 -3.54 -11.91 11.79
N ASP A 202 -2.87 -12.79 12.52
CA ASP A 202 -3.19 -13.07 13.92
C ASP A 202 -2.49 -12.05 14.83
N HIS A 203 -3.31 -11.28 15.55
CA HIS A 203 -2.88 -10.19 16.42
C HIS A 203 -2.86 -10.58 17.91
N ASN A 204 -3.04 -11.87 18.23
CA ASN A 204 -2.93 -12.40 19.59
C ASN A 204 -1.45 -12.50 20.00
N VAL A 205 -0.83 -11.36 20.29
CA VAL A 205 0.58 -11.26 20.67
C VAL A 205 0.71 -11.26 22.18
N TYR A 206 1.53 -12.14 22.74
CA TYR A 206 1.70 -12.28 24.19
C TYR A 206 3.06 -11.75 24.64
N ILE A 207 3.09 -11.12 25.81
CA ILE A 207 4.30 -10.67 26.48
C ILE A 207 4.35 -11.34 27.84
N TYR A 208 5.45 -12.04 28.14
CA TYR A 208 5.62 -12.76 29.40
C TYR A 208 6.49 -11.94 30.34
N TYR A 209 6.05 -11.74 31.58
CA TYR A 209 6.77 -10.93 32.57
C TYR A 209 7.58 -11.81 33.53
N PRO A 210 8.77 -11.36 33.97
CA PRO A 210 9.57 -12.12 34.91
C PRO A 210 8.91 -12.20 36.29
N THR A 211 9.20 -13.25 37.05
CA THR A 211 8.72 -13.46 38.42
C THR A 211 9.10 -12.28 39.32
N SER A 212 10.27 -11.66 39.09
CA SER A 212 10.72 -10.44 39.80
C SER A 212 9.79 -9.23 39.64
N ALA A 213 8.95 -9.21 38.59
CA ALA A 213 7.96 -8.18 38.32
C ALA A 213 6.51 -8.63 38.62
N GLY A 214 6.34 -9.75 39.33
CA GLY A 214 5.03 -10.32 39.66
C GLY A 214 4.54 -11.40 38.69
N GLY A 215 5.33 -11.74 37.66
CA GLY A 215 5.01 -12.78 36.70
C GLY A 215 3.78 -12.49 35.83
N GLY A 216 3.20 -13.56 35.28
CA GLY A 216 2.03 -13.47 34.40
C GLY A 216 2.37 -13.03 32.97
N SER A 217 1.33 -12.60 32.25
CA SER A 217 1.44 -12.25 30.83
C SER A 217 0.48 -11.13 30.43
N GLN A 218 0.92 -10.26 29.53
CA GLN A 218 0.03 -9.36 28.80
C GLN A 218 -0.40 -10.00 27.48
N ARG A 219 -1.70 -10.01 27.21
CA ARG A 219 -2.28 -10.54 25.97
C ARG A 219 -2.80 -9.39 25.12
N LEU A 220 -2.12 -9.10 24.03
CA LEU A 220 -2.53 -8.09 23.06
C LEU A 220 -3.54 -8.72 22.11
N PHE A 221 -4.48 -7.91 21.64
CA PHE A 221 -5.50 -8.32 20.67
C PHE A 221 -5.86 -7.14 19.78
N ARG A 222 -6.50 -7.41 18.65
CA ARG A 222 -7.02 -6.37 17.78
C ARG A 222 -8.05 -5.53 18.54
N LYS A 223 -7.82 -4.22 18.67
CA LYS A 223 -8.71 -3.29 19.38
C LYS A 223 -10.17 -3.53 19.00
N VAL A 224 -10.98 -3.93 19.99
CA VAL A 224 -12.43 -4.06 19.87
C VAL A 224 -13.02 -2.67 20.08
N ARG A 225 -13.73 -2.15 19.09
CA ARG A 225 -14.61 -0.99 19.30
C ARG A 225 -15.91 -1.54 19.83
N LEU A 226 -16.21 -1.30 21.10
CA LEU A 226 -17.57 -1.48 21.61
C LEU A 226 -18.43 -0.45 20.86
N ILE A 227 -19.45 -0.95 20.16
CA ILE A 227 -20.46 -0.13 19.48
C ILE A 227 -21.53 0.21 20.50
#